data_AF-A0A958RLF2-F1
#
_entry.id   AF-A0A958RLF2-F1
#
_cell.length_a   1.000
_cell.length_b   1.000
_cell.length_c   1.000
_cell.angle_alpha   90.00
_cell.angle_beta   90.00
_cell.angle_gamma   90.00
#
_symmetry.space_group_name_H-M   'P 1'
#
loop_
_entity.id
_entity.type
_entity.pdbx_description
1 polymer ?
#
loop_
_entity_poly.entity_id
_entity_poly.type
_entity_poly.pdbx_seq_one_letter_code
_entity_poly.pdbx_strand_id
1 'polypeptide(L)'
;LYLGPHGGAFNAAKYALPAYKHLLYGSLVFGLVFMATDPVSSPYMRGAKWIYGLVCGALVIVIRTINPAFPEGVMLAILFGNVFAPLFDHLMLTRKCRARKALRI
;
A
#
# COMPACT_ATOMS: atom_id res chain seq x y z
N LEU A 1 6.91 -29.50 -15.88
CA LEU A 1 7.03 -28.35 -16.80
C LEU A 1 5.66 -27.65 -16.85
N TYR A 2 5.50 -26.54 -16.12
CA TYR A 2 4.21 -25.86 -15.85
C TYR A 2 3.71 -25.03 -17.07
N LEU A 3 3.64 -25.66 -18.25
CA LEU A 3 3.19 -25.07 -19.52
C LEU A 3 1.95 -25.80 -20.05
N GLY A 4 0.94 -25.99 -19.18
CA GLY A 4 -0.36 -26.56 -19.54
C GLY A 4 -1.51 -25.60 -19.22
N PRO A 5 -2.64 -25.64 -19.95
CA PRO A 5 -3.79 -24.71 -19.83
C PRO A 5 -4.44 -24.61 -18.43
N HIS A 6 -4.03 -25.47 -17.50
CA HIS A 6 -4.56 -25.54 -16.14
C HIS A 6 -3.50 -25.40 -15.04
N GLY A 7 -2.30 -24.95 -15.38
CA GLY A 7 -1.17 -25.04 -14.44
C GLY A 7 -0.38 -23.77 -14.20
N GLY A 8 0.00 -23.00 -15.22
CA GLY A 8 1.11 -22.04 -15.12
C GLY A 8 1.15 -21.14 -13.87
N ALA A 9 2.36 -20.79 -13.41
CA ALA A 9 2.60 -19.75 -12.39
C ALA A 9 2.02 -18.35 -12.77
N PHE A 10 1.53 -18.22 -14.00
CA PHE A 10 0.81 -17.08 -14.58
C PHE A 10 -0.72 -17.30 -14.70
N ASN A 11 -1.28 -18.36 -14.11
CA ASN A 11 -2.73 -18.44 -13.96
C ASN A 11 -3.14 -17.31 -13.01
N ALA A 12 -3.62 -16.21 -13.58
CA ALA A 12 -4.30 -15.15 -12.83
C ALA A 12 -5.28 -15.85 -11.91
N ALA A 13 -5.05 -15.76 -10.59
CA ALA A 13 -5.89 -16.37 -9.58
C ALA A 13 -7.32 -16.07 -9.98
N LYS A 14 -8.02 -17.09 -10.48
CA LYS A 14 -9.32 -16.92 -11.10
C LYS A 14 -10.13 -16.09 -10.11
N TYR A 15 -10.80 -15.06 -10.60
CA TYR A 15 -11.79 -14.26 -9.88
C TYR A 15 -13.02 -15.12 -9.47
N ALA A 16 -12.80 -16.37 -9.06
CA ALA A 16 -13.78 -17.34 -8.62
C ALA A 16 -14.43 -16.92 -7.30
N LEU A 17 -13.84 -15.97 -6.58
CA LEU A 17 -14.37 -15.40 -5.36
C LEU A 17 -14.61 -13.90 -5.54
N PRO A 18 -15.78 -13.37 -5.13
CA PRO A 18 -16.07 -11.95 -5.23
C PRO A 18 -15.09 -11.12 -4.37
N ALA A 19 -14.76 -9.91 -4.83
CA ALA A 19 -13.70 -9.07 -4.27
C ALA A 19 -13.79 -8.82 -2.75
N TYR A 20 -15.01 -8.73 -2.19
CA TYR A 20 -15.22 -8.57 -0.75
C TYR A 20 -14.73 -9.79 0.07
N LYS A 21 -14.77 -11.01 -0.49
CA LYS A 21 -14.20 -12.19 0.15
C LYS A 21 -12.69 -12.20 0.07
N HIS A 22 -12.08 -11.63 -0.97
CA HIS A 22 -10.62 -11.44 -1.04
C HIS A 22 -10.09 -10.48 0.02
N LEU A 23 -10.90 -9.54 0.51
CA LEU A 23 -10.57 -8.69 1.65
C LEU A 23 -10.54 -9.49 2.97
N LEU A 24 -11.48 -10.42 3.15
CA LEU A 24 -11.61 -11.22 4.38
C LEU A 24 -10.67 -12.44 4.42
N TYR A 25 -10.31 -12.99 3.25
CA TYR A 25 -9.35 -14.10 3.11
C TYR A 25 -7.94 -13.57 2.78
N GLY A 26 -7.09 -13.47 3.80
CA GLY A 26 -5.65 -13.16 3.70
C GLY A 26 -5.15 -12.16 4.75
N SER A 27 -3.87 -11.79 4.68
CA SER A 27 -3.23 -10.84 5.61
C SER A 27 -3.60 -9.36 5.36
N LEU A 28 -4.55 -9.05 4.48
CA LEU A 28 -4.86 -7.67 4.06
C LEU A 28 -5.51 -6.86 5.17
N VAL A 29 -6.59 -7.37 5.79
CA VAL A 29 -7.27 -6.68 6.89
C VAL A 29 -6.38 -6.65 8.14
N PHE A 30 -5.67 -7.75 8.41
CA PHE A 30 -4.73 -7.81 9.54
C PHE A 30 -3.58 -6.79 9.37
N GLY A 31 -2.95 -6.75 8.20
CA GLY A 31 -1.90 -5.78 7.90
C GLY A 31 -2.40 -4.34 7.91
N LEU A 32 -3.62 -4.09 7.43
CA LEU A 32 -4.21 -2.75 7.48
C LEU A 32 -4.48 -2.26 8.92
N VAL A 33 -4.97 -3.13 9.80
CA VAL A 33 -5.36 -2.76 11.18
C VAL A 33 -4.19 -2.75 12.15
N PHE A 34 -3.18 -3.60 11.97
CA PHE A 34 -2.09 -3.73 12.94
C PHE A 34 -0.76 -3.13 12.45
N MET A 35 -0.50 -3.13 11.15
CA MET A 35 0.76 -2.64 10.59
C MET A 35 0.64 -1.30 9.88
N ALA A 36 -0.44 -1.01 9.15
CA ALA A 36 -0.56 0.27 8.45
C ALA A 36 -0.92 1.44 9.39
N THR A 37 -1.40 1.15 10.59
CA THR A 37 -1.76 2.14 11.62
C THR A 37 -0.66 2.35 12.66
N ASP A 38 0.57 1.87 12.42
CA ASP A 38 1.68 2.07 13.34
C ASP A 38 2.10 3.57 13.37
N PRO A 39 2.01 4.26 14.53
CA PRO A 39 2.24 5.70 14.58
C PRO A 39 3.71 6.10 14.51
N VAL A 40 4.63 5.14 14.58
CA VAL A 40 6.09 5.37 14.64
C VAL A 40 6.68 5.57 13.24
N SER A 41 6.16 4.86 12.24
CA SER A 41 6.67 4.90 10.86
C SER A 41 5.80 5.72 9.90
N SER A 42 4.55 6.01 10.27
CA SER A 42 3.62 6.83 9.48
C SER A 42 4.05 8.31 9.44
N PRO A 43 3.79 9.05 8.33
CA PRO A 43 4.08 10.49 8.26
C PRO A 43 3.28 11.30 9.29
N TYR A 44 3.88 12.37 9.83
CA TYR A 44 3.26 13.18 10.90
C TYR A 44 2.15 14.10 10.36
N MET A 45 2.29 14.64 9.16
CA MET A 45 1.36 15.61 8.61
C MET A 45 0.03 14.95 8.17
N ARG A 46 -1.12 15.52 8.60
CA ARG A 46 -2.46 15.05 8.17
C ARG A 46 -2.60 14.86 6.66
N GLY A 47 -2.05 15.78 5.85
CA GLY A 47 -2.08 15.68 4.39
C GLY A 47 -1.20 14.57 3.81
N ALA A 48 -0.09 14.24 4.47
CA ALA A 48 0.80 13.16 4.04
C ALA A 48 0.24 11.79 4.41
N LYS A 49 -0.51 11.67 5.52
CA LYS A 49 -1.20 10.43 5.93
C LYS A 49 -2.19 9.91 4.88
N TRP A 50 -2.94 10.79 4.23
CA TRP A 50 -3.86 10.40 3.15
C TRP A 50 -3.14 9.85 1.92
N ILE A 51 -2.04 10.50 1.51
CA ILE A 51 -1.24 10.05 0.37
C ILE A 51 -0.55 8.72 0.69
N TYR A 52 -0.01 8.60 1.90
CA TYR A 52 0.61 7.38 2.39
C TYR A 52 -0.34 6.18 2.34
N GLY A 53 -1.57 6.33 2.86
CA GLY A 53 -2.58 5.25 2.82
C GLY A 53 -2.98 4.85 1.39
N LEU A 54 -3.11 5.83 0.48
CA LEU A 54 -3.44 5.56 -0.91
C LEU A 54 -2.31 4.82 -1.65
N VAL A 55 -1.06 5.25 -1.45
CA VAL A 55 0.11 4.62 -2.07
C VAL A 55 0.32 3.21 -1.55
N CYS A 56 0.23 3.01 -0.23
CA CYS A 56 0.40 1.70 0.37
C CYS A 56 -0.72 0.73 -0.05
N GLY A 57 -1.98 1.18 -0.07
CA GLY A 57 -3.11 0.38 -0.54
C GLY A 57 -3.02 -0.01 -2.02
N ALA A 58 -2.61 0.92 -2.89
CA ALA A 58 -2.39 0.63 -4.29
C ALA A 58 -1.26 -0.40 -4.48
N LEU A 59 -0.17 -0.27 -3.72
CA LEU A 59 0.96 -1.19 -3.78
C LEU A 59 0.58 -2.61 -3.32
N VAL A 60 -0.24 -2.75 -2.28
CA VAL A 60 -0.77 -4.04 -1.83
C VAL A 60 -1.56 -4.73 -2.94
N ILE A 61 -2.44 -3.99 -3.65
CA ILE A 61 -3.24 -4.55 -4.74
C ILE A 61 -2.33 -5.00 -5.88
N VAL A 62 -1.37 -4.16 -6.29
CA VAL A 62 -0.43 -4.48 -7.38
C VAL A 62 0.36 -5.75 -7.07
N ILE A 63 0.98 -5.84 -5.88
CA ILE A 63 1.74 -7.02 -5.46
C ILE A 63 0.87 -8.28 -5.47
N ARG A 64 -0.38 -8.17 -5.00
CA ARG A 64 -1.31 -9.29 -4.95
C ARG A 64 -1.83 -9.73 -6.33
N THR A 65 -1.92 -8.81 -7.29
CA THR A 65 -2.37 -9.12 -8.66
C THR A 65 -1.27 -9.71 -9.54
N ILE A 66 0.00 -9.30 -9.34
CA ILE A 66 1.11 -9.73 -10.18
C ILE A 66 1.71 -11.06 -9.71
N ASN A 67 1.67 -11.35 -8.40
CA ASN A 67 2.30 -12.55 -7.85
C ASN A 67 1.30 -13.44 -7.08
N PRO A 68 0.66 -14.42 -7.75
CA PRO A 68 -0.27 -15.35 -7.10
C PRO A 68 0.40 -16.31 -6.10
N ALA A 69 1.75 -16.40 -6.08
CA ALA A 69 2.49 -17.29 -5.19
C ALA A 69 2.77 -16.70 -3.79
N PHE A 70 2.63 -15.38 -3.60
CA PHE A 70 2.89 -14.70 -2.32
C PHE A 70 1.67 -13.94 -1.81
N PRO A 71 0.66 -14.65 -1.27
CA PRO A 71 -0.53 -14.05 -0.67
C PRO A 71 -0.23 -13.20 0.60
N GLU A 72 1.02 -13.20 1.08
CA GLU A 72 1.49 -12.48 2.29
C GLU A 72 2.12 -11.10 2.01
N GLY A 73 2.20 -10.65 0.75
CA GLY A 73 2.92 -9.44 0.34
C GLY A 73 2.44 -8.10 0.95
N VAL A 74 1.41 -8.12 1.80
CA VAL A 74 0.88 -6.96 2.52
C VAL A 74 1.92 -6.33 3.43
N MET A 75 2.69 -7.16 4.15
CA MET A 75 3.71 -6.66 5.09
C MET A 75 4.87 -5.96 4.36
N LEU A 76 5.29 -6.52 3.22
CA LEU A 76 6.33 -5.90 2.38
C LEU A 76 5.86 -4.58 1.77
N ALA A 77 4.59 -4.50 1.36
CA ALA A 77 3.99 -3.27 0.84
C ALA A 77 3.96 -2.16 1.90
N ILE A 78 3.67 -2.51 3.16
CA ILE A 78 3.65 -1.57 4.28
C ILE A 78 5.08 -1.13 4.63
N LEU A 79 6.03 -2.06 4.69
CA LEU A 79 7.44 -1.74 4.90
C LEU A 79 7.96 -0.78 3.83
N PHE A 80 7.64 -1.04 2.56
CA PHE A 80 8.01 -0.17 1.46
C PHE A 80 7.37 1.22 1.60
N GLY A 81 6.08 1.28 1.92
CA GLY A 81 5.39 2.54 2.23
C GLY A 81 6.10 3.34 3.32
N ASN A 82 6.48 2.68 4.42
CA ASN A 82 7.17 3.28 5.56
C ASN A 82 8.53 3.89 5.17
N VAL A 83 9.27 3.28 4.24
CA VAL A 83 10.53 3.87 3.71
C VAL A 83 10.27 5.19 2.98
N PHE A 84 9.13 5.35 2.30
CA PHE A 84 8.77 6.60 1.62
C PHE A 84 8.00 7.59 2.49
N ALA A 85 7.63 7.24 3.72
CA ALA A 85 6.96 8.14 4.65
C ALA A 85 7.68 9.51 4.85
N PRO A 86 9.01 9.57 5.10
CA PRO A 86 9.70 10.85 5.26
C PRO A 86 9.71 11.70 3.98
N LEU A 87 9.66 11.07 2.80
CA LEU A 87 9.57 11.78 1.52
C LEU A 87 8.22 12.49 1.38
N PHE A 88 7.13 11.80 1.72
CA PHE A 88 5.79 12.40 1.69
C PHE A 88 5.66 13.57 2.68
N ASP A 89 6.27 13.44 3.85
CA ASP A 89 6.23 14.50 4.87
C ASP A 89 7.02 15.74 4.40
N HIS A 90 8.20 15.56 3.80
CA HIS A 90 9.00 16.67 3.27
C HIS A 90 8.29 17.45 2.16
N LEU A 91 7.59 16.75 1.25
CA LEU A 91 6.77 17.38 0.20
C LEU A 91 5.65 18.24 0.78
N MET A 92 4.97 17.76 1.82
CA MET A 92 3.87 18.46 2.48
C MET A 92 4.35 19.63 3.35
N LEU A 93 5.47 19.45 4.07
CA LEU A 93 6.16 20.51 4.80
C LEU A 93 6.56 21.67 3.87
N THR A 94 7.19 21.34 2.74
CA THR A 94 7.63 22.35 1.76
C THR A 94 6.45 23.14 1.20
N ARG A 95 5.35 22.45 0.84
CA ARG A 95 4.12 23.11 0.37
C ARG A 95 3.53 24.07 1.41
N LYS A 96 3.46 23.65 2.69
CA LYS A 96 2.99 24.53 3.78
C LYS A 96 3.91 25.73 4.02
N CYS A 97 5.22 25.52 4.03
CA CYS A 97 6.19 26.60 4.19
C CYS A 97 6.12 27.61 3.04
N ARG A 98 5.94 27.15 1.80
CA ARG A 98 5.77 28.01 0.62
C ARG A 98 4.47 28.83 0.69
N ALA A 99 3.36 28.19 1.08
CA ALA A 99 2.08 28.86 1.28
C ALA A 99 2.17 29.94 2.38
N ARG A 100 2.87 29.67 3.50
CA ARG A 100 3.09 30.67 4.56
C ARG A 100 3.97 31.84 4.12
N LYS A 101 4.99 31.60 3.28
CA LYS A 101 5.84 32.67 2.74
C LYS A 101 5.07 33.58 1.79
N ALA A 102 4.19 33.02 0.95
CA ALA A 102 3.37 33.78 0.02
C ALA A 102 2.34 34.70 0.70
N LEU A 103 1.88 34.34 1.91
CA LEU A 103 0.94 35.15 2.69
C LEU A 103 1.61 36.32 3.44
N ARG A 104 2.95 36.34 3.53
CA ARG A 104 3.73 37.39 4.23
C ARG A 104 4.24 38.49 3.29
N ILE A 105 3.78 38.51 2.04
CA ILE A 105 4.09 39.48 0.98
C ILE A 105 2.78 40.18 0.62
#